data_AF-A0A8H8J0I9-F1
#
_entry.id   AF-A0A8H8J0I9-F1
#
_cell.length_a   1.000
_cell.length_b   1.000
_cell.length_c   1.000
_cell.angle_alpha   90.00
_cell.angle_beta   90.00
_cell.angle_gamma   90.00
#
_symmetry.space_group_name_H-M   'P 1'
#
loop_
_entity.id
_entity.type
_entity.pdbx_description
1 polymer ?
#
loop_
_entity_poly.entity_id
_entity_poly.type
_entity_poly.pdbx_seq_one_letter_code
_entity_poly.pdbx_strand_id
1 'polypeptide(L)'
;MMPLVHSLSADDEIFSVSVSHDGTRVAASYNDAIMIWDTHTGCRTLGPLKGHEYWVWSVAFSPDGRSLASGSSDNTIRIWDTETGTELLEPLNQHTDEVTLVLYSYAGTFLISGSDDHTVNIWDPYTGNLIGPPIDTGDRVSSVAISPDSTKIAIASFNNTLRIYDFATVSPILHDFTIHVCDAATGISIGNPFRGHTNVVTSVAFSPDCRYIASGSDDMMIILWDAVTGQICAEPLAGHSSGISAVVFTSEGSLLVSGSRDHSIKVWDVGAVIRRVELANGSNSIVTQRIDLEITSVMSLKDVVSRLTDWGCTDMSAELDWTSVGDYPISQGGFGDIYRCKLTDGHEVAVKTLRVYVDPDEQTRKSLKHAAREIYTWSKLKHPNVQPLLGLVVFREQVGMLATWEPNGNLPSYIERNRETDRCLLGAQIAEGLAYLHDLGVVHGDLKGVNVLVSKDEIAQLADFGNAVLREYTIQFSKTSTKHNISPRWTAPELFRGSKYSMEADVYALGMV
;
A
#
# COMPACT_ATOMS: atom_id res chain seq x y z
N MET A 1 23.56 -19.72 2.02
CA MET A 1 23.91 -18.89 0.84
C MET A 1 23.59 -17.46 1.23
N MET A 2 24.59 -16.57 1.19
CA MET A 2 24.44 -15.17 1.64
C MET A 2 23.33 -14.48 0.83
N PRO A 3 22.46 -13.67 1.47
CA PRO A 3 21.35 -12.98 0.79
C PRO A 3 21.79 -11.78 -0.06
N LEU A 4 23.09 -11.52 -0.16
CA LEU A 4 23.64 -10.47 -1.00
C LEU A 4 23.48 -10.84 -2.48
N VAL A 5 22.69 -10.04 -3.21
CA VAL A 5 22.44 -10.21 -4.65
C VAL A 5 23.49 -9.46 -5.46
N HIS A 6 23.71 -8.18 -5.11
CA HIS A 6 24.66 -7.31 -5.80
C HIS A 6 25.45 -6.47 -4.79
N SER A 7 26.70 -6.19 -5.11
CA SER A 7 27.54 -5.22 -4.42
C SER A 7 28.04 -4.22 -5.46
N LEU A 8 27.67 -2.96 -5.28
CA LEU A 8 28.04 -1.85 -6.14
C LEU A 8 29.13 -1.06 -5.43
N SER A 9 30.16 -0.65 -6.15
CA SER A 9 31.19 0.25 -5.61
C SER A 9 30.87 1.68 -6.01
N ALA A 10 30.82 2.55 -5.03
CA ALA A 10 30.97 3.98 -5.20
C ALA A 10 32.43 4.38 -5.05
N ASP A 11 32.71 5.62 -5.42
CA ASP A 11 34.06 6.17 -5.40
C ASP A 11 34.39 6.78 -4.01
N ASP A 12 33.38 6.98 -3.15
CA ASP A 12 33.49 7.51 -1.78
C ASP A 12 32.33 7.01 -0.87
N GLU A 13 32.30 7.46 0.38
CA GLU A 13 31.26 7.18 1.38
C GLU A 13 29.86 7.52 0.87
N ILE A 14 28.91 6.60 1.09
CA ILE A 14 27.50 6.82 0.75
C ILE A 14 26.81 7.57 1.89
N PHE A 15 26.15 8.69 1.59
CA PHE A 15 25.36 9.43 2.59
C PHE A 15 23.88 9.06 2.58
N SER A 16 23.31 8.83 1.39
CA SER A 16 21.90 8.47 1.23
C SER A 16 21.71 7.52 0.06
N VAL A 17 20.67 6.69 0.14
CA VAL A 17 20.21 5.84 -0.97
C VAL A 17 18.71 6.00 -1.17
N SER A 18 18.28 5.97 -2.42
CA SER A 18 16.86 5.95 -2.81
C SER A 18 16.64 4.93 -3.91
N VAL A 19 15.46 4.31 -3.93
CA VAL A 19 15.09 3.30 -4.92
C VAL A 19 13.88 3.80 -5.69
N SER A 20 13.89 3.66 -7.02
CA SER A 20 12.75 4.04 -7.85
C SER A 20 11.53 3.19 -7.50
N HIS A 21 10.33 3.74 -7.69
CA HIS A 21 9.09 3.04 -7.29
C HIS A 21 8.88 1.70 -8.00
N ASP A 22 9.41 1.51 -9.21
CA ASP A 22 9.40 0.24 -9.94
C ASP A 22 10.50 -0.74 -9.47
N GLY A 23 11.36 -0.34 -8.54
CA GLY A 23 12.46 -1.11 -7.99
C GLY A 23 13.65 -1.34 -8.94
N THR A 24 13.64 -0.75 -10.14
CA THR A 24 14.63 -1.03 -11.19
C THR A 24 15.91 -0.21 -11.06
N ARG A 25 15.87 0.92 -10.34
CA ARG A 25 17.01 1.82 -10.18
C ARG A 25 17.26 2.15 -8.72
N VAL A 26 18.53 2.28 -8.38
CA VAL A 26 19.00 2.81 -7.10
C VAL A 26 19.82 4.07 -7.36
N ALA A 27 19.50 5.14 -6.67
CA ALA A 27 20.30 6.36 -6.61
C ALA A 27 21.05 6.39 -5.28
N ALA A 28 22.28 6.87 -5.29
CA ALA A 28 23.02 7.13 -4.06
C ALA A 28 23.85 8.40 -4.18
N SER A 29 23.93 9.14 -3.08
CA SER A 29 24.79 10.29 -2.95
C SER A 29 26.11 9.94 -2.27
N TYR A 30 27.20 10.53 -2.78
CA TYR A 30 28.53 10.50 -2.19
C TYR A 30 29.26 11.80 -2.55
N ASN A 31 29.96 12.40 -1.58
CA ASN A 31 30.52 13.74 -1.74
C ASN A 31 29.51 14.73 -2.35
N ASP A 32 29.93 15.45 -3.39
CA ASP A 32 29.20 16.45 -4.18
C ASP A 32 28.39 15.85 -5.35
N ALA A 33 28.34 14.51 -5.44
CA ALA A 33 27.83 13.81 -6.61
C ALA A 33 26.75 12.78 -6.27
N ILE A 34 25.96 12.46 -7.30
CA ILE A 34 24.94 11.42 -7.24
C ILE A 34 25.15 10.47 -8.40
N MET A 35 24.96 9.18 -8.14
CA MET A 35 25.00 8.13 -9.16
C MET A 35 23.74 7.30 -9.12
N ILE A 36 23.40 6.74 -10.28
CA ILE A 36 22.28 5.83 -10.44
C ILE A 36 22.78 4.53 -11.05
N TRP A 37 22.32 3.41 -10.48
CA TRP A 37 22.59 2.06 -10.97
C TRP A 37 21.28 1.35 -11.28
N ASP A 38 21.36 0.41 -12.21
CA ASP A 38 20.32 -0.60 -12.41
C ASP A 38 20.43 -1.67 -11.32
N THR A 39 19.33 -1.96 -10.65
CA THR A 39 19.31 -2.87 -9.48
C THR A 39 19.50 -4.33 -9.86
N HIS A 40 19.26 -4.70 -11.12
CA HIS A 40 19.29 -6.09 -11.59
C HIS A 40 20.65 -6.48 -12.17
N THR A 41 21.32 -5.54 -12.81
CA THR A 41 22.63 -5.72 -13.45
C THR A 41 23.76 -5.21 -12.57
N GLY A 42 23.48 -4.26 -11.69
CA GLY A 42 24.48 -3.53 -10.91
C GLY A 42 25.35 -2.59 -11.74
N CYS A 43 25.01 -2.37 -13.01
CA CYS A 43 25.71 -1.43 -13.86
C CYS A 43 25.29 0.01 -13.54
N ARG A 44 26.25 0.93 -13.55
CA ARG A 44 25.98 2.38 -13.51
C ARG A 44 25.16 2.75 -14.75
N THR A 45 23.97 3.31 -14.55
CA THR A 45 23.09 3.73 -15.64
C THR A 45 23.17 5.22 -15.91
N LEU A 46 23.39 6.04 -14.87
CA LEU A 46 23.48 7.49 -15.00
C LEU A 46 24.41 8.11 -13.95
N GLY A 47 25.09 9.19 -14.33
CA GLY A 47 25.95 9.99 -13.47
C GLY A 47 27.45 9.92 -13.83
N PRO A 48 28.32 10.64 -13.08
CA PRO A 48 27.98 11.39 -11.87
C PRO A 48 27.17 12.65 -12.19
N LEU A 49 26.03 12.81 -11.52
CA LEU A 49 25.26 14.05 -11.52
C LEU A 49 26.04 15.04 -10.66
N LYS A 50 26.62 16.06 -11.30
CA LYS A 50 27.46 17.07 -10.66
C LYS A 50 26.83 18.44 -10.81
N GLY A 51 26.75 19.15 -9.70
CA GLY A 51 26.20 20.51 -9.63
C GLY A 51 26.21 21.06 -8.21
N HIS A 52 26.06 20.21 -7.21
CA HIS A 52 26.25 20.60 -5.81
C HIS A 52 27.70 20.98 -5.51
N GLU A 53 27.90 21.94 -4.61
CA GLU A 53 29.23 22.43 -4.22
C GLU A 53 29.81 21.70 -2.99
N TYR A 54 28.94 21.06 -2.21
CA TYR A 54 29.28 20.37 -0.96
C TYR A 54 28.54 19.02 -0.85
N TRP A 55 28.66 18.35 0.30
CA TRP A 55 28.10 17.01 0.52
C TRP A 55 26.60 16.94 0.21
N VAL A 56 26.19 15.91 -0.51
CA VAL A 56 24.78 15.63 -0.83
C VAL A 56 24.24 14.67 0.23
N TRP A 57 23.55 15.23 1.23
CA TRP A 57 23.06 14.48 2.39
C TRP A 57 21.89 13.55 2.08
N SER A 58 21.07 13.89 1.09
CA SER A 58 19.82 13.16 0.83
C SER A 58 19.45 13.14 -0.64
N VAL A 59 18.90 12.01 -1.09
CA VAL A 59 18.34 11.84 -2.44
C VAL A 59 16.98 11.14 -2.37
N ALA A 60 16.06 11.51 -3.25
CA ALA A 60 14.73 10.89 -3.33
C ALA A 60 14.21 10.84 -4.77
N PHE A 61 13.83 9.64 -5.24
CA PHE A 61 13.11 9.50 -6.51
C PHE A 61 11.69 10.05 -6.41
N SER A 62 11.20 10.66 -7.50
CA SER A 62 9.77 10.88 -7.66
C SER A 62 9.02 9.53 -7.79
N PRO A 63 7.72 9.48 -7.46
CA PRO A 63 6.95 8.23 -7.55
C PRO A 63 6.89 7.63 -8.95
N ASP A 64 6.91 8.47 -10.00
CA ASP A 64 6.99 8.02 -11.39
C ASP A 64 8.42 7.65 -11.83
N GLY A 65 9.41 7.85 -10.96
CA GLY A 65 10.83 7.61 -11.17
C GLY A 65 11.50 8.56 -12.18
N ARG A 66 10.80 9.51 -12.78
CA ARG A 66 11.35 10.35 -13.87
C ARG A 66 12.27 11.45 -13.38
N SER A 67 12.11 11.85 -12.12
CA SER A 67 12.97 12.86 -11.49
C SER A 67 13.59 12.33 -10.21
N LEU A 68 14.70 12.95 -9.82
CA LEU A 68 15.38 12.71 -8.55
C LEU A 68 15.60 14.06 -7.88
N ALA A 69 15.18 14.22 -6.64
CA ALA A 69 15.54 15.38 -5.82
C ALA A 69 16.78 15.07 -5.00
N SER A 70 17.63 16.07 -4.77
CA SER A 70 18.78 15.98 -3.86
C SER A 70 18.90 17.20 -2.98
N GLY A 71 19.23 17.00 -1.69
CA GLY A 71 19.54 18.05 -0.73
C GLY A 71 21.00 17.98 -0.29
N SER A 72 21.63 19.14 -0.11
CA SER A 72 23.08 19.25 0.14
C SER A 72 23.44 20.26 1.24
N SER A 73 24.67 20.13 1.77
CA SER A 73 25.32 21.14 2.61
C SER A 73 25.64 22.45 1.88
N ASP A 74 25.39 22.54 0.57
CA ASP A 74 25.45 23.82 -0.15
C ASP A 74 24.16 24.66 0.01
N ASN A 75 23.26 24.21 0.89
CA ASN A 75 21.97 24.83 1.23
C ASN A 75 20.95 24.80 0.09
N THR A 76 21.23 24.05 -0.99
CA THR A 76 20.34 23.94 -2.14
C THR A 76 19.69 22.58 -2.25
N ILE A 77 18.54 22.59 -2.93
CA ILE A 77 17.92 21.38 -3.46
C ILE A 77 18.01 21.43 -4.98
N ARG A 78 18.41 20.32 -5.59
CA ARG A 78 18.42 20.17 -7.06
C ARG A 78 17.47 19.07 -7.48
N ILE A 79 16.82 19.27 -8.62
CA ILE A 79 15.93 18.27 -9.23
C ILE A 79 16.53 17.86 -10.57
N TRP A 80 16.77 16.56 -10.71
CA TRP A 80 17.47 15.96 -11.85
C TRP A 80 16.51 15.12 -12.68
N ASP A 81 16.67 15.17 -13.99
CA ASP A 81 16.07 14.23 -14.92
C ASP A 81 16.83 12.90 -14.85
N THR A 82 16.12 11.81 -14.58
CA THR A 82 16.75 10.49 -14.33
C THR A 82 17.05 9.69 -15.59
N GLU A 83 16.79 10.24 -16.77
CA GLU A 83 17.14 9.66 -18.07
C GLU A 83 18.36 10.35 -18.68
N THR A 84 18.43 11.67 -18.58
CA THR A 84 19.47 12.52 -19.18
C THR A 84 20.54 12.98 -18.19
N GLY A 85 20.22 13.03 -16.90
CA GLY A 85 21.11 13.52 -15.84
C GLY A 85 21.25 15.04 -15.81
N THR A 86 20.34 15.75 -16.46
CA THR A 86 20.33 17.22 -16.48
C THR A 86 19.44 17.78 -15.37
N GLU A 87 19.74 19.00 -14.92
CA GLU A 87 18.90 19.69 -13.95
C GLU A 87 17.60 20.14 -14.62
N LEU A 88 16.47 19.79 -14.02
CA LEU A 88 15.14 20.14 -14.51
C LEU A 88 14.74 21.57 -14.14
N LEU A 89 15.33 22.11 -13.08
CA LEU A 89 15.06 23.44 -12.53
C LEU A 89 16.35 24.11 -12.07
N GLU A 90 16.31 25.43 -11.91
CA GLU A 90 17.34 26.17 -11.18
C GLU A 90 17.41 25.67 -9.72
N PRO A 91 18.59 25.69 -9.06
CA PRO A 91 18.74 25.22 -7.69
C PRO A 91 17.80 25.96 -6.71
N LEU A 92 17.05 25.19 -5.92
CA LEU A 92 16.12 25.73 -4.94
C LEU A 92 16.92 26.15 -3.69
N ASN A 93 17.04 27.44 -3.45
CA ASN A 93 18.02 28.03 -2.53
C ASN A 93 17.37 28.85 -1.39
N GLN A 94 16.21 28.43 -0.90
CA GLN A 94 15.54 29.13 0.20
C GLN A 94 16.07 28.76 1.59
N HIS A 95 16.69 27.58 1.74
CA HIS A 95 17.30 27.19 3.01
C HIS A 95 18.56 28.02 3.29
N THR A 96 18.77 28.38 4.55
CA THR A 96 19.93 29.19 4.96
C THR A 96 21.07 28.37 5.55
N ASP A 97 20.86 27.07 5.74
CA ASP A 97 21.82 26.11 6.25
C ASP A 97 21.63 24.76 5.55
N GLU A 98 22.41 23.75 5.92
CA GLU A 98 22.50 22.47 5.22
C GLU A 98 21.13 21.81 5.05
N VAL A 99 20.83 21.31 3.85
CA VAL A 99 19.60 20.54 3.59
C VAL A 99 19.87 19.08 3.93
N THR A 100 19.31 18.61 5.05
CA THR A 100 19.57 17.27 5.59
C THR A 100 18.71 16.19 4.99
N LEU A 101 17.53 16.53 4.46
CA LEU A 101 16.62 15.57 3.86
C LEU A 101 15.80 16.17 2.72
N VAL A 102 15.46 15.33 1.75
CA VAL A 102 14.48 15.60 0.70
C VAL A 102 13.58 14.39 0.50
N LEU A 103 12.27 14.59 0.31
CA LEU A 103 11.30 13.52 0.14
C LEU A 103 10.15 13.94 -0.80
N TYR A 104 9.80 13.08 -1.74
CA TYR A 104 8.58 13.24 -2.53
C TYR A 104 7.36 12.72 -1.75
N SER A 105 6.22 13.39 -1.93
CA SER A 105 4.90 12.82 -1.62
C SER A 105 4.63 11.56 -2.43
N TYR A 106 3.82 10.65 -1.90
CA TYR A 106 3.49 9.38 -2.57
C TYR A 106 2.81 9.59 -3.94
N ALA A 107 2.00 10.65 -4.07
CA ALA A 107 1.37 11.03 -5.33
C ALA A 107 2.28 11.90 -6.23
N GLY A 108 3.43 12.36 -5.74
CA GLY A 108 4.39 13.19 -6.49
C GLY A 108 3.94 14.65 -6.66
N THR A 109 2.91 15.07 -5.94
CA THR A 109 2.30 16.40 -6.06
C THR A 109 3.13 17.50 -5.40
N PHE A 110 3.92 17.15 -4.39
CA PHE A 110 4.85 18.05 -3.72
C PHE A 110 6.13 17.33 -3.28
N LEU A 111 7.18 18.12 -3.07
CA LEU A 111 8.47 17.74 -2.49
C LEU A 111 8.61 18.44 -1.13
N ILE A 112 9.18 17.75 -0.14
CA ILE A 112 9.53 18.33 1.15
C ILE A 112 11.05 18.34 1.31
N SER A 113 11.58 19.40 1.91
CA SER A 113 12.95 19.45 2.41
C SER A 113 12.99 19.85 3.88
N GLY A 114 13.93 19.27 4.62
CA GLY A 114 14.27 19.66 5.99
C GLY A 114 15.73 20.10 6.08
N SER A 115 16.01 21.05 6.96
CA SER A 115 17.34 21.67 7.07
C SER A 115 17.79 21.91 8.51
N ASP A 116 19.10 22.11 8.65
CA ASP A 116 19.76 22.61 9.86
C ASP A 116 19.31 24.03 10.22
N ASP A 117 18.73 24.79 9.29
CA ASP A 117 18.19 26.12 9.52
C ASP A 117 16.89 26.15 10.34
N HIS A 118 16.48 24.98 10.84
CA HIS A 118 15.29 24.78 11.66
C HIS A 118 13.97 24.93 10.89
N THR A 119 14.01 24.81 9.56
CA THR A 119 12.80 24.90 8.74
C THR A 119 12.54 23.64 7.92
N VAL A 120 11.26 23.40 7.66
CA VAL A 120 10.78 22.49 6.64
C VAL A 120 10.09 23.29 5.55
N ASN A 121 10.50 23.07 4.30
CA ASN A 121 9.92 23.70 3.13
C ASN A 121 9.16 22.68 2.29
N ILE A 122 8.02 23.10 1.76
CA ILE A 122 7.22 22.30 0.82
C ILE A 122 7.29 22.99 -0.53
N TRP A 123 7.55 22.22 -1.57
CA TRP A 123 7.84 22.70 -2.91
C TRP A 123 6.92 22.05 -3.92
N ASP A 124 6.56 22.82 -4.94
CA ASP A 124 6.09 22.27 -6.20
C ASP A 124 7.32 21.78 -7.00
N PRO A 125 7.47 20.47 -7.21
CA PRO A 125 8.66 19.90 -7.84
C PRO A 125 8.76 20.23 -9.33
N TYR A 126 7.69 20.72 -9.97
CA TYR A 126 7.67 21.06 -11.38
C TYR A 126 8.00 22.53 -11.64
N THR A 127 7.77 23.40 -10.64
CA THR A 127 8.02 24.83 -10.77
C THR A 127 9.15 25.34 -9.87
N GLY A 128 9.52 24.60 -8.84
CA GLY A 128 10.51 25.00 -7.84
C GLY A 128 10.01 26.04 -6.84
N ASN A 129 8.71 26.38 -6.88
CA ASN A 129 8.13 27.37 -5.99
C ASN A 129 7.72 26.74 -4.65
N LEU A 130 7.78 27.53 -3.58
CA LEU A 130 7.27 27.13 -2.28
C LEU A 130 5.74 27.04 -2.28
N ILE A 131 5.21 25.95 -1.74
CA ILE A 131 3.79 25.75 -1.44
C ILE A 131 3.54 26.21 -0.01
N GLY A 132 3.38 27.52 0.17
CA GLY A 132 3.17 28.15 1.47
C GLY A 132 4.47 28.61 2.15
N PRO A 133 4.37 29.22 3.36
CA PRO A 133 5.53 29.68 4.10
C PRO A 133 6.34 28.51 4.69
N PRO A 134 7.67 28.67 4.89
CA PRO A 134 8.50 27.74 5.64
C PRO A 134 7.91 27.41 7.02
N ILE A 135 7.99 26.13 7.41
CA ILE A 135 7.53 25.64 8.71
C ILE A 135 8.71 25.68 9.69
N ASP A 136 8.67 26.59 10.66
CA ASP A 136 9.69 26.70 11.72
C ASP A 136 9.52 25.60 12.78
N THR A 137 10.51 24.72 12.89
CA THR A 137 10.57 23.64 13.88
C THR A 137 11.23 24.06 15.19
N GLY A 138 11.91 25.22 15.22
CA GLY A 138 12.60 25.77 16.39
C GLY A 138 13.86 24.99 16.78
N ASP A 139 14.27 24.02 15.97
CA ASP A 139 15.52 23.25 16.07
C ASP A 139 15.77 22.48 14.76
N ARG A 140 16.99 21.96 14.58
CA ARG A 140 17.44 21.19 13.41
C ARG A 140 16.47 20.06 13.08
N VAL A 141 16.08 19.99 11.81
CA VAL A 141 15.20 18.92 11.30
C VAL A 141 16.02 17.65 11.09
N SER A 142 15.64 16.57 11.78
CA SER A 142 16.33 15.28 11.69
C SER A 142 15.63 14.29 10.78
N SER A 143 14.31 14.35 10.68
CA SER A 143 13.53 13.45 9.83
C SER A 143 12.15 14.04 9.53
N VAL A 144 11.61 13.67 8.37
CA VAL A 144 10.24 13.99 7.98
C VAL A 144 9.60 12.71 7.42
N ALA A 145 8.33 12.47 7.74
CA ALA A 145 7.53 11.40 7.18
C ALA A 145 6.21 11.96 6.65
N ILE A 146 5.73 11.42 5.54
CA ILE A 146 4.46 11.81 4.90
C ILE A 146 3.49 10.64 5.08
N SER A 147 2.23 10.92 5.44
CA SER A 147 1.20 9.89 5.41
C SER A 147 0.99 9.38 3.98
N PRO A 148 0.63 8.09 3.78
CA PRO A 148 0.37 7.54 2.45
C PRO A 148 -0.68 8.31 1.64
N ASP A 149 -1.72 8.82 2.32
CA ASP A 149 -2.75 9.69 1.72
C ASP A 149 -2.26 11.12 1.38
N SER A 150 -0.99 11.43 1.68
CA SER A 150 -0.33 12.74 1.49
C SER A 150 -1.03 13.92 2.19
N THR A 151 -1.91 13.67 3.15
CA THR A 151 -2.64 14.72 3.90
C THR A 151 -1.91 15.21 5.14
N LYS A 152 -0.99 14.40 5.68
CA LYS A 152 -0.29 14.69 6.93
C LYS A 152 1.22 14.59 6.75
N ILE A 153 1.93 15.48 7.43
CA ILE A 153 3.38 15.42 7.57
C ILE A 153 3.72 15.29 9.05
N ALA A 154 4.59 14.36 9.39
CA ALA A 154 5.21 14.24 10.70
C ALA A 154 6.68 14.68 10.61
N ILE A 155 7.09 15.66 11.42
CA ILE A 155 8.44 16.27 11.40
C ILE A 155 9.13 16.01 12.73
N ALA A 156 10.30 15.39 12.73
CA ALA A 156 11.13 15.18 13.92
C ALA A 156 12.32 16.15 13.96
N SER A 157 12.64 16.64 15.16
CA SER A 157 13.71 17.60 15.42
C SER A 157 14.67 17.12 16.51
N PHE A 158 15.90 17.65 16.53
CA PHE A 158 16.97 17.24 17.46
C PHE A 158 16.66 17.45 18.94
N ASN A 159 15.74 18.34 19.29
CA ASN A 159 15.25 18.59 20.65
C ASN A 159 14.25 17.54 21.18
N ASN A 160 14.10 16.38 20.52
CA ASN A 160 13.11 15.34 20.82
C ASN A 160 11.65 15.79 20.67
N THR A 161 11.39 16.86 19.90
CA THR A 161 10.03 17.19 19.48
C THR A 161 9.77 16.55 18.12
N LEU A 162 8.62 15.90 17.98
CA LEU A 162 8.04 15.60 16.69
C LEU A 162 6.89 16.64 16.49
N ARG A 163 6.36 16.86 15.30
CA ARG A 163 5.17 17.71 15.09
C ARG A 163 4.39 17.13 13.92
N ILE A 164 3.07 17.02 14.05
CA ILE A 164 2.19 16.55 12.96
C ILE A 164 1.42 17.74 12.41
N TYR A 165 1.49 17.93 11.10
CA TYR A 165 0.78 18.97 10.37
C TYR A 165 -0.26 18.32 9.47
N ASP A 166 -1.49 18.80 9.52
CA ASP A 166 -2.58 18.44 8.61
C ASP A 166 -2.74 19.56 7.57
N PHE A 167 -2.62 19.24 6.29
CA PHE A 167 -2.71 20.23 5.21
C PHE A 167 -4.10 20.81 5.00
N ALA A 168 -5.15 20.22 5.59
CA ALA A 168 -6.50 20.77 5.46
C ALA A 168 -6.68 22.08 6.24
N THR A 169 -5.81 22.40 7.21
CA THR A 169 -6.03 23.52 8.16
C THR A 169 -4.73 24.16 8.65
N VAL A 170 -4.16 25.12 7.91
CA VAL A 170 -3.00 25.88 8.41
C VAL A 170 -3.41 27.23 9.03
N SER A 171 -3.24 27.31 10.37
CA SER A 171 -2.95 28.47 11.26
C SER A 171 -4.04 28.90 12.28
N PRO A 172 -3.67 29.47 13.48
CA PRO A 172 -2.52 29.18 14.36
C PRO A 172 -2.82 29.26 15.91
N ILE A 173 -1.88 28.73 16.72
CA ILE A 173 -1.56 28.99 18.17
C ILE A 173 -2.53 28.48 19.28
N LEU A 174 -2.08 27.49 20.07
CA LEU A 174 -1.68 27.63 21.50
C LEU A 174 -1.24 26.28 22.13
N HIS A 175 -0.15 26.40 22.90
CA HIS A 175 0.48 25.54 23.93
C HIS A 175 -0.20 24.19 24.25
N ASP A 176 0.47 23.04 24.27
CA ASP A 176 1.65 22.69 25.06
C ASP A 176 2.32 21.36 24.59
N PHE A 177 3.46 21.04 25.20
CA PHE A 177 4.39 19.89 25.08
C PHE A 177 3.71 18.55 24.74
N THR A 178 4.09 17.71 23.77
CA THR A 178 5.29 16.87 23.54
C THR A 178 4.93 15.88 22.42
N ILE A 179 5.88 15.18 21.78
CA ILE A 179 5.53 13.96 21.03
C ILE A 179 6.25 12.74 21.58
N HIS A 180 5.51 11.64 21.60
CA HIS A 180 6.03 10.28 21.60
C HIS A 180 5.35 9.45 20.51
N VAL A 181 6.05 8.47 19.95
CA VAL A 181 5.45 7.36 19.20
C VAL A 181 4.74 6.45 20.21
N CYS A 182 3.44 6.69 20.43
CA CYS A 182 2.50 5.95 21.29
C CYS A 182 1.06 6.14 20.76
N ASP A 183 0.12 5.26 21.13
CA ASP A 183 -1.33 5.46 20.93
C ASP A 183 -1.74 6.86 21.44
N ALA A 184 -2.27 7.68 20.53
CA ALA A 184 -2.39 9.14 20.66
C ALA A 184 -3.44 9.63 21.68
N ALA A 185 -4.00 8.77 22.52
CA ALA A 185 -4.84 9.17 23.65
C ALA A 185 -4.24 8.86 25.03
N THR A 186 -3.16 8.07 25.14
CA THR A 186 -2.74 7.50 26.44
C THR A 186 -1.25 7.57 26.78
N GLY A 187 -0.35 7.87 25.82
CA GLY A 187 1.08 8.07 26.11
C GLY A 187 1.82 6.82 26.61
N ILE A 188 1.35 5.62 26.26
CA ILE A 188 1.96 4.35 26.64
C ILE A 188 2.79 3.81 25.46
N SER A 189 4.05 3.46 25.71
CA SER A 189 4.89 2.72 24.76
C SER A 189 4.22 1.41 24.36
N ILE A 190 3.95 1.20 23.07
CA ILE A 190 3.47 -0.08 22.57
C ILE A 190 4.69 -0.99 22.38
N GLY A 191 4.89 -1.93 23.30
CA GLY A 191 5.94 -2.95 23.21
C GLY A 191 7.28 -2.56 23.86
N ASN A 192 8.23 -3.50 23.82
CA ASN A 192 9.58 -3.32 24.35
C ASN A 192 10.50 -2.70 23.27
N PRO A 193 11.52 -1.91 23.64
CA PRO A 193 12.49 -1.37 22.68
C PRO A 193 13.25 -2.51 21.97
N PHE A 194 13.38 -2.41 20.64
CA PHE A 194 14.19 -3.30 19.80
C PHE A 194 15.65 -3.20 20.24
N ARG A 195 16.25 -4.31 20.67
CA ARG A 195 17.64 -4.37 21.16
C ARG A 195 18.40 -5.46 20.41
N GLY A 196 19.54 -5.10 19.82
CA GLY A 196 20.34 -6.02 19.01
C GLY A 196 21.58 -5.40 18.38
N HIS A 197 21.50 -4.12 17.97
CA HIS A 197 22.70 -3.40 17.54
C HIS A 197 23.66 -3.12 18.71
N THR A 198 24.96 -3.16 18.40
CA THR A 198 26.05 -2.92 19.35
C THR A 198 26.61 -1.51 19.28
N ASN A 199 26.13 -0.72 18.32
CA ASN A 199 26.47 0.69 18.12
C ASN A 199 25.22 1.48 17.70
N VAL A 200 25.40 2.76 17.39
CA VAL A 200 24.34 3.70 17.01
C VAL A 200 23.62 3.21 15.75
N VAL A 201 22.30 3.14 15.82
CA VAL A 201 21.43 2.91 14.67
C VAL A 201 21.35 4.21 13.87
N THR A 202 21.78 4.15 12.62
CA THR A 202 21.96 5.30 11.73
C THR A 202 20.81 5.45 10.73
N SER A 203 20.12 4.36 10.40
CA SER A 203 19.00 4.36 9.47
C SER A 203 18.00 3.29 9.80
N VAL A 204 16.72 3.57 9.56
CA VAL A 204 15.62 2.62 9.69
C VAL A 204 14.66 2.74 8.51
N ALA A 205 14.06 1.63 8.10
CA ALA A 205 13.02 1.61 7.06
C ALA A 205 11.96 0.56 7.38
N PHE A 206 10.70 0.89 7.15
CA PHE A 206 9.62 -0.11 7.13
C PHE A 206 9.61 -0.85 5.81
N SER A 207 9.29 -2.14 5.85
CA SER A 207 8.85 -2.84 4.65
C SER A 207 7.52 -2.25 4.16
N PRO A 208 7.22 -2.34 2.85
CA PRO A 208 5.98 -1.79 2.29
C PRO A 208 4.70 -2.36 2.94
N ASP A 209 4.75 -3.62 3.40
CA ASP A 209 3.66 -4.29 4.11
C ASP A 209 3.63 -3.97 5.63
N CYS A 210 4.52 -3.11 6.11
CA CYS A 210 4.73 -2.71 7.51
C CYS A 210 5.01 -3.85 8.50
N ARG A 211 5.28 -5.07 8.02
CA ARG A 211 5.53 -6.24 8.89
C ARG A 211 6.95 -6.30 9.42
N TYR A 212 7.88 -5.73 8.67
CA TYR A 212 9.29 -5.78 8.97
C TYR A 212 9.87 -4.37 9.08
N ILE A 213 10.85 -4.24 9.96
CA ILE A 213 11.70 -3.06 10.04
C ILE A 213 13.10 -3.51 9.67
N ALA A 214 13.77 -2.77 8.80
CA ALA A 214 15.21 -2.87 8.62
C ALA A 214 15.88 -1.75 9.41
N SER A 215 16.95 -2.06 10.13
CA SER A 215 17.82 -1.06 10.73
C SER A 215 19.26 -1.27 10.29
N GLY A 216 19.90 -0.18 9.87
CA GLY A 216 21.34 -0.09 9.63
C GLY A 216 22.03 0.65 10.77
N SER A 217 23.27 0.28 11.07
CA SER A 217 24.00 0.79 12.22
C SER A 217 25.48 0.97 11.94
N ASP A 218 26.13 1.78 12.77
CA ASP A 218 27.59 1.95 12.81
C ASP A 218 28.32 0.70 13.32
N ASP A 219 27.59 -0.35 13.71
CA ASP A 219 28.16 -1.69 13.95
C ASP A 219 28.34 -2.53 12.68
N MET A 220 28.10 -1.93 11.50
CA MET A 220 28.27 -2.52 10.17
C MET A 220 27.24 -3.61 9.83
N MET A 221 26.22 -3.80 10.69
CA MET A 221 25.20 -4.82 10.52
C MET A 221 23.87 -4.21 10.10
N ILE A 222 23.10 -4.94 9.31
CA ILE A 222 21.68 -4.67 9.11
C ILE A 222 20.89 -5.70 9.90
N ILE A 223 19.93 -5.25 10.71
CA ILE A 223 19.01 -6.15 11.41
C ILE A 223 17.62 -6.01 10.80
N LEU A 224 17.00 -7.15 10.50
CA LEU A 224 15.59 -7.23 10.17
C LEU A 224 14.82 -7.61 11.42
N TRP A 225 13.81 -6.81 11.75
CA TRP A 225 12.94 -7.00 12.89
C TRP A 225 11.53 -7.28 12.44
N ASP A 226 10.81 -8.06 13.23
CA ASP A 226 9.37 -8.17 13.13
C ASP A 226 8.77 -6.95 13.85
N ALA A 227 8.03 -6.14 13.09
CA ALA A 227 7.53 -4.84 13.53
C ALA A 227 6.53 -4.94 14.70
N VAL A 228 5.85 -6.09 14.82
CA VAL A 228 4.83 -6.32 15.85
C VAL A 228 5.46 -6.82 17.15
N THR A 229 6.40 -7.75 17.04
CA THR A 229 6.94 -8.49 18.19
C THR A 229 8.22 -7.91 18.75
N GLY A 230 8.95 -7.10 17.98
CA GLY A 230 10.24 -6.61 18.43
C GLY A 230 11.42 -7.54 18.14
N GLN A 231 11.14 -8.74 17.62
CA GLN A 231 12.14 -9.81 17.52
C GLN A 231 12.96 -9.72 16.24
N ILE A 232 14.22 -10.13 16.33
CA ILE A 232 15.12 -10.24 15.18
C ILE A 232 14.67 -11.43 14.33
N CYS A 233 14.30 -11.19 13.07
CA CYS A 233 13.74 -12.22 12.20
C CYS A 233 14.75 -13.27 11.80
N ALA A 234 15.98 -12.85 11.48
CA ALA A 234 17.03 -13.70 10.95
C ALA A 234 18.40 -13.26 11.48
N GLU A 235 19.43 -14.06 11.20
CA GLU A 235 20.80 -13.60 11.43
C GLU A 235 21.02 -12.23 10.79
N PRO A 236 21.59 -11.25 11.53
CA PRO A 236 21.87 -9.92 11.00
C PRO A 236 22.68 -10.01 9.71
N LEU A 237 22.33 -9.17 8.73
CA LEU A 237 22.97 -9.16 7.42
C LEU A 237 24.35 -8.50 7.57
N ALA A 238 25.38 -9.34 7.60
CA ALA A 238 26.78 -8.93 7.59
C ALA A 238 27.28 -8.85 6.14
N GLY A 239 28.03 -7.79 5.83
CA GLY A 239 28.72 -7.69 4.54
C GLY A 239 29.36 -6.34 4.26
N HIS A 240 28.96 -5.29 4.97
CA HIS A 240 29.67 -4.01 4.96
C HIS A 240 30.91 -4.06 5.85
N SER A 241 31.94 -3.29 5.51
CA SER A 241 33.19 -3.16 6.29
C SER A 241 33.33 -1.82 7.03
N SER A 242 32.28 -1.01 7.02
CA SER A 242 32.16 0.25 7.76
C SER A 242 30.70 0.48 8.13
N GLY A 243 30.42 1.56 8.87
CA GLY A 243 29.07 1.90 9.34
C GLY A 243 28.08 2.02 8.17
N ILE A 244 26.87 1.52 8.37
CA ILE A 244 25.78 1.68 7.39
C ILE A 244 25.23 3.10 7.55
N SER A 245 25.00 3.80 6.47
CA SER A 245 24.45 5.16 6.49
C SER A 245 22.97 5.20 6.16
N ALA A 246 22.50 4.29 5.31
CA ALA A 246 21.12 4.27 4.86
C ALA A 246 20.66 2.84 4.54
N VAL A 247 19.39 2.54 4.83
CA VAL A 247 18.70 1.31 4.43
C VAL A 247 17.32 1.66 3.86
N VAL A 248 16.91 0.99 2.78
CA VAL A 248 15.61 1.22 2.13
C VAL A 248 15.10 -0.06 1.47
N PHE A 249 13.80 -0.33 1.59
CA PHE A 249 13.15 -1.43 0.87
C PHE A 249 12.79 -1.03 -0.55
N THR A 250 12.74 -1.99 -1.48
CA THR A 250 11.99 -1.81 -2.73
C THR A 250 10.49 -1.73 -2.43
N SER A 251 9.71 -1.10 -3.32
CA SER A 251 8.23 -0.99 -3.22
C SER A 251 7.51 -2.32 -3.10
N GLU A 252 8.05 -3.39 -3.70
CA GLU A 252 7.53 -4.76 -3.61
C GLU A 252 8.01 -5.50 -2.34
N GLY A 253 8.89 -4.91 -1.53
CA GLY A 253 9.36 -5.43 -0.24
C GLY A 253 10.32 -6.63 -0.32
N SER A 254 10.61 -7.13 -1.52
CA SER A 254 11.43 -8.32 -1.72
C SER A 254 12.93 -8.08 -1.63
N LEU A 255 13.38 -6.85 -1.86
CA LEU A 255 14.79 -6.46 -1.77
C LEU A 255 14.96 -5.34 -0.75
N LEU A 256 16.14 -5.31 -0.14
CA LEU A 256 16.62 -4.21 0.67
C LEU A 256 17.89 -3.66 0.04
N VAL A 257 18.04 -2.35 0.02
CA VAL A 257 19.25 -1.66 -0.42
C VAL A 257 19.88 -0.99 0.79
N SER A 258 21.19 -1.13 0.94
CA SER A 258 21.96 -0.41 1.96
C SER A 258 23.11 0.36 1.37
N GLY A 259 23.34 1.57 1.88
CA GLY A 259 24.54 2.37 1.64
C GLY A 259 25.42 2.38 2.88
N SER A 260 26.74 2.45 2.69
CA SER A 260 27.70 2.47 3.80
C SER A 260 28.87 3.40 3.55
N ARG A 261 29.51 3.80 4.65
CA ARG A 261 30.82 4.48 4.67
C ARG A 261 31.98 3.58 4.22
N ASP A 262 31.71 2.35 3.78
CA ASP A 262 32.70 1.49 3.11
C ASP A 262 32.75 1.69 1.60
N HIS A 263 32.06 2.72 1.11
CA HIS A 263 31.98 3.12 -0.29
C HIS A 263 31.24 2.08 -1.15
N SER A 264 30.36 1.28 -0.54
CA SER A 264 29.56 0.30 -1.26
C SER A 264 28.06 0.47 -1.02
N ILE A 265 27.31 0.08 -2.05
CA ILE A 265 25.86 -0.11 -1.99
C ILE A 265 25.61 -1.60 -2.15
N LYS A 266 24.82 -2.18 -1.26
CA LYS A 266 24.50 -3.61 -1.31
C LYS A 266 23.01 -3.80 -1.49
N VAL A 267 22.67 -4.73 -2.37
CA VAL A 267 21.29 -5.16 -2.62
C VAL A 267 21.10 -6.55 -2.04
N TRP A 268 20.15 -6.71 -1.14
CA TRP A 268 19.90 -7.90 -0.35
C TRP A 268 18.54 -8.50 -0.72
N ASP A 269 18.50 -9.81 -1.00
CA ASP A 269 17.25 -10.57 -1.16
C ASP A 269 16.70 -10.92 0.22
N VAL A 270 16.06 -9.92 0.83
CA VAL A 270 15.38 -10.06 2.12
C VAL A 270 14.11 -10.89 1.98
N GLY A 271 13.47 -10.93 0.81
CA GLY A 271 12.32 -11.80 0.55
C GLY A 271 12.66 -13.29 0.72
N ALA A 272 13.83 -13.74 0.28
CA ALA A 272 14.30 -15.10 0.54
C ALA A 272 14.63 -15.35 2.02
N VAL A 273 15.20 -14.36 2.72
CA VAL A 273 15.48 -14.45 4.17
C VAL A 273 14.18 -14.58 4.94
N ILE A 274 13.22 -13.69 4.71
CA ILE A 274 11.89 -13.68 5.32
C ILE A 274 11.17 -15.00 5.06
N ARG A 275 11.13 -15.48 3.80
CA ARG A 275 10.52 -16.79 3.49
C ARG A 275 11.15 -17.95 4.26
N ARG A 276 12.46 -17.94 4.50
CA ARG A 276 13.14 -18.99 5.28
C ARG A 276 12.78 -18.93 6.75
N VAL A 277 12.70 -17.74 7.33
CA VAL A 277 12.26 -17.53 8.73
C VAL A 277 10.83 -18.04 8.90
N GLU A 278 9.95 -17.67 7.99
CA GLU A 278 8.56 -18.15 7.96
C GLU A 278 8.45 -19.68 7.83
N LEU A 279 9.39 -20.33 7.12
CA LEU A 279 9.44 -21.79 6.96
C LEU A 279 10.08 -22.51 8.16
N ALA A 280 11.08 -21.89 8.81
CA ALA A 280 11.83 -22.48 9.92
C ALA A 280 11.07 -22.44 11.26
N ASN A 281 10.23 -21.41 11.46
CA ASN A 281 9.41 -21.24 12.67
C ASN A 281 8.16 -22.15 12.67
N GLY A 282 8.27 -23.37 12.12
CA GLY A 282 7.17 -24.32 11.99
C GLY A 282 6.35 -24.43 13.29
N SER A 283 5.12 -23.93 13.26
CA SER A 283 4.07 -24.10 14.28
C SER A 283 4.44 -23.77 15.74
N ASN A 284 4.44 -22.49 16.14
CA ASN A 284 3.70 -21.97 17.32
C ASN A 284 4.13 -20.54 17.75
N SER A 285 3.14 -19.63 17.74
CA SER A 285 3.05 -18.29 18.36
C SER A 285 4.14 -17.26 18.01
N ILE A 286 3.87 -16.14 17.35
CA ILE A 286 2.69 -15.26 17.44
C ILE A 286 2.02 -15.16 16.07
N VAL A 287 0.70 -15.23 16.08
CA VAL A 287 -0.17 -15.28 14.92
C VAL A 287 0.00 -13.99 14.08
N THR A 288 0.84 -14.05 13.05
CA THR A 288 0.26 -13.79 11.72
C THR A 288 -0.98 -14.65 11.68
N GLN A 289 -2.17 -14.06 11.53
CA GLN A 289 -3.24 -14.80 10.88
C GLN A 289 -2.83 -14.93 9.40
N ARG A 290 -1.71 -15.62 9.16
CA ARG A 290 -1.55 -16.55 8.05
C ARG A 290 -2.54 -17.63 8.40
N ILE A 291 -3.81 -17.34 8.15
CA ILE A 291 -4.79 -18.40 8.25
C ILE A 291 -4.31 -19.42 7.21
N ASP A 292 -4.09 -20.67 7.61
CA ASP A 292 -3.91 -21.76 6.65
C ASP A 292 -5.24 -21.90 5.89
N LEU A 293 -5.37 -21.10 4.84
CA LEU A 293 -6.62 -20.84 4.13
C LEU A 293 -6.87 -21.84 2.99
N GLU A 294 -6.29 -23.05 3.01
CA GLU A 294 -6.45 -23.91 1.83
C GLU A 294 -7.88 -24.47 1.74
N ILE A 295 -8.74 -23.84 0.93
CA ILE A 295 -9.96 -24.49 0.44
C ILE A 295 -9.53 -25.48 -0.65
N THR A 296 -9.47 -26.74 -0.25
CA THR A 296 -9.08 -27.85 -1.12
C THR A 296 -10.27 -28.38 -1.90
N SER A 297 -9.99 -29.13 -2.96
CA SER A 297 -11.01 -29.77 -3.79
C SER A 297 -11.78 -30.91 -3.12
N VAL A 298 -11.38 -31.29 -1.90
CA VAL A 298 -11.98 -32.42 -1.17
C VAL A 298 -12.84 -31.95 0.01
N MET A 299 -12.95 -30.64 0.24
CA MET A 299 -13.78 -30.08 1.31
C MET A 299 -15.26 -30.10 0.95
N SER A 300 -16.10 -30.48 1.91
CA SER A 300 -17.56 -30.36 1.79
C SER A 300 -18.01 -28.90 1.92
N LEU A 301 -19.24 -28.59 1.50
CA LEU A 301 -19.84 -27.27 1.68
C LEU A 301 -19.80 -26.81 3.15
N LYS A 302 -20.04 -27.75 4.07
CA LYS A 302 -19.99 -27.52 5.52
C LYS A 302 -18.58 -27.16 5.99
N ASP A 303 -17.56 -27.82 5.45
CA ASP A 303 -16.16 -27.51 5.78
C ASP A 303 -15.76 -26.13 5.29
N VAL A 304 -16.21 -25.74 4.09
CA VAL A 304 -15.96 -24.40 3.54
C VAL A 304 -16.64 -23.31 4.34
N VAL A 305 -17.90 -23.51 4.73
CA VAL A 305 -18.64 -22.57 5.60
C VAL A 305 -17.98 -22.46 6.98
N SER A 306 -17.60 -23.59 7.58
CA SER A 306 -16.82 -23.60 8.82
C SER A 306 -15.51 -22.84 8.67
N ARG A 307 -14.83 -22.97 7.53
CA ARG A 307 -13.58 -22.27 7.28
C ARG A 307 -13.80 -20.76 7.12
N LEU A 308 -14.81 -20.34 6.35
CA LEU A 308 -15.13 -18.92 6.16
C LEU A 308 -15.54 -18.26 7.48
N THR A 309 -16.27 -19.00 8.34
CA THR A 309 -16.64 -18.52 9.68
C THR A 309 -15.42 -18.42 10.62
N ASP A 310 -14.50 -19.40 10.58
CA ASP A 310 -13.20 -19.29 11.25
C ASP A 310 -12.40 -18.06 10.79
N TRP A 311 -12.60 -17.61 9.55
CA TRP A 311 -11.95 -16.41 8.97
C TRP A 311 -12.65 -15.10 9.31
N GLY A 312 -13.68 -15.16 10.15
CA GLY A 312 -14.44 -14.01 10.64
C GLY A 312 -15.64 -13.63 9.78
N CYS A 313 -16.09 -14.48 8.84
CA CYS A 313 -17.38 -14.29 8.19
C CYS A 313 -18.51 -14.76 9.12
N THR A 314 -19.67 -14.13 9.06
CA THR A 314 -20.85 -14.54 9.85
C THR A 314 -21.75 -15.44 9.00
N ASP A 315 -22.05 -16.65 9.47
CA ASP A 315 -23.10 -17.49 8.88
C ASP A 315 -24.47 -16.99 9.35
N MET A 316 -25.26 -16.47 8.43
CA MET A 316 -26.57 -15.88 8.68
C MET A 316 -27.73 -16.78 8.21
N SER A 317 -27.49 -18.08 8.05
CA SER A 317 -28.49 -19.03 7.53
C SER A 317 -29.70 -19.18 8.45
N ALA A 318 -29.54 -18.93 9.76
CA ALA A 318 -30.61 -19.04 10.75
C ALA A 318 -31.49 -17.79 10.79
N GLU A 319 -30.93 -16.65 10.41
CA GLU A 319 -31.54 -15.33 10.43
C GLU A 319 -32.37 -15.06 9.16
N LEU A 320 -32.18 -15.86 8.11
CA LEU A 320 -32.94 -15.75 6.87
C LEU A 320 -34.37 -16.29 7.02
N ASP A 321 -35.36 -15.49 6.66
CA ASP A 321 -36.75 -15.95 6.55
C ASP A 321 -36.93 -16.74 5.25
N TRP A 322 -36.84 -18.07 5.35
CA TRP A 322 -36.99 -18.99 4.22
C TRP A 322 -38.36 -18.91 3.53
N THR A 323 -39.40 -18.36 4.17
CA THR A 323 -40.71 -18.16 3.55
C THR A 323 -40.77 -16.94 2.64
N SER A 324 -39.84 -16.00 2.81
CA SER A 324 -39.73 -14.79 1.99
C SER A 324 -39.00 -15.01 0.66
N VAL A 325 -38.36 -16.17 0.51
CA VAL A 325 -37.51 -16.49 -0.64
C VAL A 325 -38.37 -16.82 -1.86
N GLY A 326 -38.28 -15.99 -2.90
CA GLY A 326 -38.96 -16.25 -4.16
C GLY A 326 -38.48 -17.53 -4.86
N ASP A 327 -39.37 -18.17 -5.62
CA ASP A 327 -39.03 -19.39 -6.37
C ASP A 327 -37.92 -19.17 -7.41
N TYR A 328 -37.88 -17.96 -7.97
CA TYR A 328 -36.98 -17.56 -9.06
C TYR A 328 -36.10 -16.36 -8.67
N PRO A 329 -34.84 -16.32 -9.15
CA PRO A 329 -33.97 -15.16 -8.92
C PRO A 329 -34.46 -13.93 -9.68
N ILE A 330 -34.23 -12.76 -9.09
CA ILE A 330 -34.58 -11.45 -9.65
C ILE A 330 -33.58 -10.98 -10.72
N SER A 331 -32.37 -11.55 -10.72
CA SER A 331 -31.35 -11.30 -11.74
C SER A 331 -30.53 -12.58 -11.96
N GLN A 332 -30.23 -12.86 -13.22
CA GLN A 332 -29.41 -13.99 -13.66
C GLN A 332 -28.27 -13.46 -14.53
N GLY A 333 -27.01 -13.66 -14.14
CA GLY A 333 -25.88 -13.23 -14.96
C GLY A 333 -24.51 -13.67 -14.45
N GLY A 334 -23.58 -13.84 -15.39
CA GLY A 334 -22.11 -13.91 -15.25
C GLY A 334 -21.53 -14.92 -14.25
N PHE A 335 -21.81 -14.73 -12.96
CA PHE A 335 -21.22 -15.46 -11.85
C PHE A 335 -22.23 -15.92 -10.78
N GLY A 336 -23.50 -15.51 -10.82
CA GLY A 336 -24.46 -15.93 -9.80
C GLY A 336 -25.93 -15.54 -10.07
N ASP A 337 -26.82 -16.06 -9.23
CA ASP A 337 -28.24 -15.72 -9.22
C ASP A 337 -28.51 -14.84 -7.99
N ILE A 338 -29.24 -13.73 -8.17
CA ILE A 338 -29.58 -12.82 -7.06
C ILE A 338 -31.03 -13.08 -6.65
N TYR A 339 -31.26 -13.27 -5.36
CA TYR A 339 -32.57 -13.40 -4.75
C TYR A 339 -32.81 -12.22 -3.82
N ARG A 340 -34.04 -11.71 -3.83
CA ARG A 340 -34.50 -10.76 -2.80
C ARG A 340 -35.18 -11.56 -1.71
N CYS A 341 -34.71 -11.39 -0.48
CA CYS A 341 -35.17 -12.12 0.69
C CYS A 341 -35.40 -11.15 1.86
N LYS A 342 -35.90 -11.68 2.97
CA LYS A 342 -35.98 -10.97 4.25
C LYS A 342 -35.23 -11.73 5.33
N LEU A 343 -34.73 -10.98 6.30
CA LEU A 343 -34.34 -11.53 7.60
C LEU A 343 -35.57 -11.73 8.48
N THR A 344 -35.43 -12.56 9.50
CA THR A 344 -36.47 -12.85 10.51
C THR A 344 -36.96 -11.61 11.27
N ASP A 345 -36.17 -10.53 11.31
CA ASP A 345 -36.54 -9.23 11.86
C ASP A 345 -37.28 -8.31 10.87
N GLY A 346 -37.43 -8.76 9.62
CA GLY A 346 -38.17 -8.07 8.55
C GLY A 346 -37.31 -7.22 7.61
N HIS A 347 -36.00 -7.06 7.85
CA HIS A 347 -35.12 -6.31 6.95
C HIS A 347 -34.96 -6.99 5.60
N GLU A 348 -34.99 -6.20 4.52
CA GLU A 348 -34.81 -6.71 3.16
C GLU A 348 -33.32 -6.87 2.83
N VAL A 349 -32.99 -8.03 2.24
CA VAL A 349 -31.62 -8.43 1.93
C VAL A 349 -31.54 -9.04 0.53
N ALA A 350 -30.37 -8.93 -0.09
CA ALA A 350 -30.04 -9.61 -1.33
C ALA A 350 -29.16 -10.83 -1.03
N VAL A 351 -29.54 -11.99 -1.56
CA VAL A 351 -28.70 -13.19 -1.55
C VAL A 351 -28.16 -13.42 -2.94
N LYS A 352 -26.85 -13.25 -3.13
CA LYS A 352 -26.15 -13.63 -4.36
C LYS A 352 -25.65 -15.06 -4.21
N THR A 353 -26.28 -16.01 -4.88
CA THR A 353 -25.79 -17.39 -4.92
C THR A 353 -24.83 -17.54 -6.08
N LEU A 354 -23.70 -18.20 -5.86
CA LEU A 354 -22.81 -18.56 -6.95
C LEU A 354 -23.29 -19.89 -7.52
N ARG A 355 -23.39 -20.02 -8.85
CA ARG A 355 -23.79 -21.27 -9.52
C ARG A 355 -22.70 -22.33 -9.33
N VAL A 356 -22.64 -22.90 -8.13
CA VAL A 356 -21.81 -24.04 -7.75
C VAL A 356 -22.75 -25.24 -7.80
N TYR A 357 -22.61 -26.08 -8.82
CA TYR A 357 -23.32 -27.35 -8.88
C TYR A 357 -22.56 -28.38 -8.06
N VAL A 358 -23.25 -29.22 -7.29
CA VAL A 358 -22.66 -30.24 -6.39
C VAL A 358 -22.06 -31.43 -7.17
N ASP A 359 -21.78 -31.26 -8.47
CA ASP A 359 -21.14 -32.31 -9.29
C ASP A 359 -19.60 -32.19 -9.20
N PRO A 360 -18.87 -33.31 -9.05
CA PRO A 360 -17.46 -33.35 -8.66
C PRO A 360 -16.48 -33.10 -9.83
N ASP A 361 -16.79 -32.14 -10.70
CA ASP A 361 -15.90 -31.77 -11.81
C ASP A 361 -14.93 -30.64 -11.45
N GLU A 362 -13.95 -30.39 -12.33
CA GLU A 362 -12.94 -29.35 -12.12
C GLU A 362 -13.53 -27.92 -12.12
N GLN A 363 -14.71 -27.72 -12.71
CA GLN A 363 -15.36 -26.42 -12.82
C GLN A 363 -16.01 -26.01 -11.50
N THR A 364 -16.68 -26.94 -10.81
CA THR A 364 -17.20 -26.75 -9.44
C THR A 364 -16.12 -26.29 -8.47
N ARG A 365 -14.92 -26.88 -8.58
CA ARG A 365 -13.74 -26.52 -7.77
C ARG A 365 -13.28 -25.08 -7.99
N LYS A 366 -13.33 -24.57 -9.23
CA LYS A 366 -12.92 -23.19 -9.53
C LYS A 366 -13.93 -22.18 -9.00
N SER A 367 -15.22 -22.48 -9.12
CA SER A 367 -16.30 -21.62 -8.64
C SER A 367 -16.30 -21.49 -7.11
N LEU A 368 -16.08 -22.57 -6.37
CA LEU A 368 -16.03 -22.53 -4.90
C LEU A 368 -14.83 -21.74 -4.36
N LYS A 369 -13.68 -21.81 -5.04
CA LYS A 369 -12.50 -21.00 -4.69
C LYS A 369 -12.74 -19.51 -4.95
N HIS A 370 -13.36 -19.20 -6.08
CA HIS A 370 -13.75 -17.85 -6.43
C HIS A 370 -14.74 -17.27 -5.40
N ALA A 371 -15.74 -18.08 -5.02
CA ALA A 371 -16.72 -17.76 -3.98
C ALA A 371 -16.08 -17.35 -2.67
N ALA A 372 -15.20 -18.20 -2.17
CA ALA A 372 -14.55 -17.95 -0.89
C ALA A 372 -13.62 -16.74 -0.92
N ARG A 373 -12.93 -16.50 -2.04
CA ARG A 373 -12.12 -15.29 -2.22
C ARG A 373 -12.99 -14.03 -2.19
N GLU A 374 -14.10 -14.04 -2.90
CA GLU A 374 -15.05 -12.92 -2.95
C GLU A 374 -15.63 -12.64 -1.57
N ILE A 375 -16.19 -13.66 -0.89
CA ILE A 375 -16.76 -13.56 0.46
C ILE A 375 -15.72 -13.03 1.44
N TYR A 376 -14.52 -13.61 1.46
CA TYR A 376 -13.48 -13.19 2.39
C TYR A 376 -13.05 -11.76 2.13
N THR A 377 -12.75 -11.40 0.87
CA THR A 377 -12.33 -10.04 0.51
C THR A 377 -13.40 -9.04 0.90
N TRP A 378 -14.65 -9.30 0.51
CA TRP A 378 -15.78 -8.43 0.78
C TRP A 378 -16.06 -8.29 2.29
N SER A 379 -15.90 -9.36 3.08
CA SER A 379 -16.06 -9.30 4.54
C SER A 379 -15.10 -8.35 5.26
N LYS A 380 -13.98 -7.98 4.62
CA LYS A 380 -12.99 -7.05 5.18
C LYS A 380 -13.23 -5.59 4.79
N LEU A 381 -14.16 -5.34 3.87
CA LEU A 381 -14.43 -3.99 3.36
C LEU A 381 -15.48 -3.30 4.24
N LYS A 382 -15.12 -2.16 4.83
CA LYS A 382 -15.96 -1.35 5.70
C LYS A 382 -15.83 0.12 5.33
N HIS A 383 -16.67 0.56 4.40
CA HIS A 383 -16.69 1.94 3.93
C HIS A 383 -18.11 2.34 3.49
N PRO A 384 -18.57 3.59 3.71
CA PRO A 384 -19.90 4.04 3.29
C PRO A 384 -20.18 3.84 1.79
N ASN A 385 -19.15 3.99 0.96
CA ASN A 385 -19.20 3.83 -0.50
C ASN A 385 -18.81 2.42 -0.98
N VAL A 386 -18.82 1.43 -0.09
CA VAL A 386 -18.70 0.02 -0.44
C VAL A 386 -19.93 -0.68 0.11
N GLN A 387 -20.62 -1.46 -0.72
CA GLN A 387 -21.79 -2.21 -0.27
C GLN A 387 -21.36 -3.14 0.88
N PRO A 388 -22.07 -3.17 2.02
CA PRO A 388 -21.69 -4.03 3.13
C PRO A 388 -22.10 -5.49 2.87
N LEU A 389 -21.17 -6.42 3.10
CA LEU A 389 -21.49 -7.84 3.26
C LEU A 389 -21.99 -8.06 4.70
N LEU A 390 -23.24 -8.48 4.85
CA LEU A 390 -23.83 -8.81 6.16
C LEU A 390 -23.34 -10.17 6.66
N GLY A 391 -23.20 -11.13 5.75
CA GLY A 391 -22.73 -12.47 6.08
C GLY A 391 -22.76 -13.40 4.88
N LEU A 392 -22.50 -14.68 5.13
CA LEU A 392 -22.73 -15.76 4.19
C LEU A 392 -23.99 -16.53 4.58
N VAL A 393 -24.58 -17.25 3.63
CA VAL A 393 -25.70 -18.16 3.87
C VAL A 393 -25.50 -19.47 3.11
N VAL A 394 -26.00 -20.58 3.65
CA VAL A 394 -26.14 -21.84 2.91
C VAL A 394 -27.52 -21.85 2.26
N PHE A 395 -27.58 -21.56 0.97
CA PHE A 395 -28.81 -21.37 0.24
C PHE A 395 -28.93 -22.39 -0.89
N ARG A 396 -29.93 -23.28 -0.84
CA ARG A 396 -30.18 -24.33 -1.84
C ARG A 396 -28.91 -25.15 -2.19
N GLU A 397 -28.19 -25.61 -1.15
CA GLU A 397 -26.91 -26.34 -1.26
C GLU A 397 -25.74 -25.54 -1.89
N GLN A 398 -25.86 -24.21 -1.95
CA GLN A 398 -24.82 -23.29 -2.43
C GLN A 398 -24.38 -22.34 -1.33
N VAL A 399 -23.15 -21.82 -1.44
CA VAL A 399 -22.73 -20.67 -0.63
C VAL A 399 -23.30 -19.41 -1.28
N GLY A 400 -24.08 -18.66 -0.50
CA GLY A 400 -24.62 -17.36 -0.86
C GLY A 400 -23.92 -16.23 -0.10
N MET A 401 -23.79 -15.08 -0.74
CA MET A 401 -23.38 -13.81 -0.14
C MET A 401 -24.63 -13.01 0.22
N LEU A 402 -24.74 -12.60 1.48
CA LEU A 402 -25.85 -11.82 1.99
C LEU A 402 -25.44 -10.35 2.12
N ALA A 403 -26.12 -9.46 1.41
CA ALA A 403 -25.91 -8.02 1.47
C ALA A 403 -27.23 -7.27 1.66
N THR A 404 -27.16 -6.00 2.06
CA THR A 404 -28.34 -5.14 2.14
C THR A 404 -29.03 -5.01 0.77
N TRP A 405 -30.36 -5.07 0.76
CA TRP A 405 -31.13 -4.81 -0.46
C TRP A 405 -31.15 -3.31 -0.76
N GLU A 406 -30.59 -2.92 -1.92
CA GLU A 406 -30.57 -1.51 -2.34
C GLU A 406 -31.77 -1.19 -3.25
N PRO A 407 -32.79 -0.44 -2.77
CA PRO A 407 -34.04 -0.22 -3.50
C PRO A 407 -33.86 0.67 -4.74
N ASN A 408 -32.83 1.52 -4.74
CA ASN A 408 -32.51 2.41 -5.84
C ASN A 408 -31.76 1.69 -6.99
N GLY A 409 -31.34 0.44 -6.78
CA GLY A 409 -30.75 -0.42 -7.80
C GLY A 409 -29.37 0.05 -8.26
N ASN A 410 -28.96 -0.37 -9.47
CA ASN A 410 -27.67 0.03 -10.02
C ASN A 410 -27.67 1.47 -10.54
N LEU A 411 -26.48 2.06 -10.60
CA LEU A 411 -26.24 3.45 -10.94
C LEU A 411 -26.87 3.88 -12.28
N PRO A 412 -26.73 3.14 -13.40
CA PRO A 412 -27.40 3.50 -14.65
C PRO A 412 -28.93 3.59 -14.52
N SER A 413 -29.54 2.60 -13.88
CA SER A 413 -31.00 2.55 -13.69
C SER A 413 -31.49 3.64 -12.74
N TYR A 414 -30.67 4.00 -11.76
CA TYR A 414 -30.96 5.10 -10.84
C TYR A 414 -30.89 6.46 -11.55
N ILE A 415 -29.84 6.73 -12.32
CA ILE A 415 -29.68 7.99 -13.08
C ILE A 415 -30.78 8.13 -14.14
N GLU A 416 -31.20 7.04 -14.79
CA GLU A 416 -32.28 7.09 -15.78
C GLU A 416 -33.61 7.54 -15.16
N ARG A 417 -33.90 7.08 -13.93
CA ARG A 417 -35.09 7.43 -13.16
C ARG A 417 -34.99 8.79 -12.48
N ASN A 418 -33.78 9.20 -12.07
CA ASN A 418 -33.51 10.42 -11.32
C ASN A 418 -32.55 11.33 -12.11
N ARG A 419 -33.07 11.98 -13.15
CA ARG A 419 -32.25 12.76 -14.09
C ARG A 419 -31.59 14.00 -13.47
N GLU A 420 -32.18 14.52 -12.39
CA GLU A 420 -31.74 15.71 -11.68
C GLU A 420 -30.71 15.41 -10.56
N THR A 421 -30.35 14.13 -10.33
CA THR A 421 -29.36 13.81 -9.29
C THR A 421 -28.00 14.40 -9.61
N ASP A 422 -27.30 14.86 -8.58
CA ASP A 422 -25.92 15.33 -8.66
C ASP A 422 -24.97 14.18 -9.01
N ARG A 423 -24.65 14.09 -10.31
CA ARG A 423 -23.73 13.07 -10.84
C ARG A 423 -22.29 13.30 -10.40
N CYS A 424 -21.91 14.54 -10.09
CA CYS A 424 -20.57 14.85 -9.59
C CYS A 424 -20.41 14.31 -8.17
N LEU A 425 -21.44 14.45 -7.33
CA LEU A 425 -21.45 13.85 -6.00
C LEU A 425 -21.37 12.32 -6.06
N LEU A 426 -22.18 11.68 -6.93
CA LEU A 426 -22.12 10.23 -7.12
C LEU A 426 -20.74 9.78 -7.63
N GLY A 427 -20.14 10.53 -8.56
CA GLY A 427 -18.77 10.27 -9.04
C GLY A 427 -17.72 10.37 -7.93
N ALA A 428 -17.81 11.40 -7.07
CA ALA A 428 -16.92 11.58 -5.93
C ALA A 428 -17.04 10.43 -4.93
N GLN A 429 -18.27 9.99 -4.63
CA GLN A 429 -18.55 8.85 -3.77
C GLN A 429 -17.95 7.54 -4.30
N ILE A 430 -18.07 7.28 -5.61
CA ILE A 430 -17.47 6.09 -6.25
C ILE A 430 -15.94 6.18 -6.16
N ALA A 431 -15.36 7.35 -6.40
CA ALA A 431 -13.92 7.56 -6.30
C ALA A 431 -13.40 7.36 -4.86
N GLU A 432 -14.13 7.84 -3.86
CA GLU A 432 -13.80 7.65 -2.44
C GLU A 432 -13.84 6.17 -2.05
N GLY A 433 -14.87 5.44 -2.48
CA GLY A 433 -14.94 3.98 -2.30
C GLY A 433 -13.79 3.25 -2.99
N LEU A 434 -13.40 3.69 -4.18
CA LEU A 434 -12.31 3.06 -4.94
C LEU A 434 -10.95 3.33 -4.32
N ALA A 435 -10.71 4.56 -3.86
CA ALA A 435 -9.50 4.92 -3.12
C ALA A 435 -9.36 4.07 -1.86
N TYR A 436 -10.45 3.90 -1.09
CA TYR A 436 -10.47 3.00 0.06
C TYR A 436 -10.10 1.55 -0.29
N LEU A 437 -10.58 1.02 -1.44
CA LEU A 437 -10.17 -0.32 -1.89
C LEU A 437 -8.66 -0.36 -2.17
N HIS A 438 -8.13 0.65 -2.86
CA HIS A 438 -6.72 0.72 -3.25
C HIS A 438 -5.80 0.85 -2.05
N ASP A 439 -6.18 1.62 -1.02
CA ASP A 439 -5.46 1.74 0.26
C ASP A 439 -5.32 0.40 1.00
N LEU A 440 -6.31 -0.49 0.82
CA LEU A 440 -6.27 -1.87 1.35
C LEU A 440 -5.57 -2.86 0.41
N GLY A 441 -4.96 -2.39 -0.68
CA GLY A 441 -4.34 -3.21 -1.70
C GLY A 441 -5.35 -4.04 -2.50
N VAL A 442 -6.63 -3.65 -2.54
CA VAL A 442 -7.69 -4.35 -3.27
C VAL A 442 -7.90 -3.70 -4.63
N VAL A 443 -7.67 -4.43 -5.71
CA VAL A 443 -8.07 -4.03 -7.07
C VAL A 443 -9.47 -4.60 -7.32
N HIS A 444 -10.45 -3.77 -7.70
CA HIS A 444 -11.82 -4.22 -7.97
C HIS A 444 -11.90 -5.12 -9.21
N GLY A 445 -11.19 -4.77 -10.30
CA GLY A 445 -10.98 -5.62 -11.47
C GLY A 445 -12.19 -5.79 -12.41
N ASP A 446 -13.34 -5.18 -12.11
CA ASP A 446 -14.53 -5.16 -13.00
C ASP A 446 -15.42 -3.96 -12.65
N LEU A 447 -14.81 -2.79 -12.45
CA LEU A 447 -15.55 -1.58 -12.16
C LEU A 447 -16.36 -1.14 -13.40
N LYS A 448 -17.67 -0.97 -13.22
CA LYS A 448 -18.62 -0.50 -14.24
C LYS A 448 -19.88 0.00 -13.54
N GLY A 449 -20.63 0.91 -14.16
CA GLY A 449 -21.83 1.48 -13.53
C GLY A 449 -22.86 0.44 -13.03
N VAL A 450 -22.97 -0.72 -13.68
CA VAL A 450 -23.87 -1.79 -13.20
C VAL A 450 -23.40 -2.48 -11.92
N ASN A 451 -22.12 -2.35 -11.58
CA ASN A 451 -21.48 -2.83 -10.35
C ASN A 451 -21.39 -1.72 -9.28
N VAL A 452 -22.09 -0.60 -9.49
CA VAL A 452 -22.30 0.44 -8.49
C VAL A 452 -23.79 0.43 -8.14
N LEU A 453 -24.10 0.20 -6.87
CA LEU A 453 -25.46 0.32 -6.35
C LEU A 453 -25.64 1.68 -5.70
N VAL A 454 -26.87 2.19 -5.70
CA VAL A 454 -27.21 3.43 -5.01
C VAL A 454 -28.05 3.06 -3.80
N SER A 455 -27.65 3.53 -2.63
CA SER A 455 -28.37 3.22 -1.40
C SER A 455 -29.69 3.96 -1.29
N LYS A 456 -30.54 3.57 -0.34
CA LYS A 456 -31.76 4.32 0.00
C LYS A 456 -31.48 5.79 0.37
N ASP A 457 -30.29 6.07 0.89
CA ASP A 457 -29.82 7.39 1.33
C ASP A 457 -29.01 8.10 0.22
N GLU A 458 -29.15 7.64 -1.03
CA GLU A 458 -28.50 8.21 -2.23
C GLU A 458 -26.97 8.16 -2.22
N ILE A 459 -26.41 7.15 -1.54
CA ILE A 459 -24.96 6.92 -1.48
C ILE A 459 -24.58 5.89 -2.55
N ALA A 460 -23.67 6.25 -3.45
CA ALA A 460 -23.09 5.32 -4.41
C ALA A 460 -22.13 4.35 -3.70
N GLN A 461 -22.34 3.05 -3.95
CA GLN A 461 -21.66 1.95 -3.29
C GLN A 461 -21.09 0.98 -4.32
N LEU A 462 -19.78 0.72 -4.24
CA LEU A 462 -19.11 -0.32 -5.01
C LEU A 462 -19.62 -1.69 -4.60
N ALA A 463 -19.94 -2.53 -5.59
CA ALA A 463 -20.48 -3.86 -5.41
C ALA A 463 -19.88 -4.84 -6.44
N ASP A 464 -20.15 -6.13 -6.27
CA ASP A 464 -19.66 -7.22 -7.15
C ASP A 464 -18.13 -7.37 -7.18
N PHE A 465 -17.59 -7.90 -6.08
CA PHE A 465 -16.16 -8.13 -5.85
C PHE A 465 -15.63 -9.45 -6.44
N GLY A 466 -16.35 -10.09 -7.37
CA GLY A 466 -15.95 -11.39 -7.91
C GLY A 466 -14.55 -11.39 -8.55
N ASN A 467 -14.28 -10.37 -9.36
CA ASN A 467 -12.98 -10.18 -10.00
C ASN A 467 -11.95 -9.48 -9.11
N ALA A 468 -12.31 -9.12 -7.87
CA ALA A 468 -11.43 -8.37 -7.00
C ALA A 468 -10.16 -9.18 -6.68
N VAL A 469 -9.02 -8.50 -6.72
CA VAL A 469 -7.71 -9.06 -6.42
C VAL A 469 -7.11 -8.30 -5.26
N LEU A 470 -6.90 -9.01 -4.16
CA LEU A 470 -6.17 -8.53 -3.01
C LEU A 470 -4.67 -8.72 -3.26
N ARG A 471 -3.88 -7.64 -3.32
CA ARG A 471 -2.44 -7.72 -3.58
C ARG A 471 -1.66 -8.40 -2.44
N GLU A 472 -2.16 -8.36 -1.20
CA GLU A 472 -1.39 -8.79 -0.01
C GLU A 472 -1.89 -10.01 0.79
N TYR A 473 -2.93 -10.73 0.36
CA TYR A 473 -3.30 -11.99 1.04
C TYR A 473 -3.69 -13.04 0.02
N THR A 474 -2.72 -13.87 -0.35
CA THR A 474 -3.05 -15.08 -1.10
C THR A 474 -3.53 -16.13 -0.12
N ILE A 475 -4.85 -16.34 -0.06
CA ILE A 475 -5.37 -17.67 0.20
C ILE A 475 -4.67 -18.59 -0.81
N GLN A 476 -3.77 -19.47 -0.35
CA GLN A 476 -3.12 -20.40 -1.25
C GLN A 476 -4.15 -21.43 -1.72
N PHE A 477 -4.47 -21.38 -3.00
CA PHE A 477 -5.28 -22.40 -3.65
C PHE A 477 -4.38 -23.25 -4.54
N SER A 478 -4.43 -24.57 -4.38
CA SER A 478 -3.57 -25.57 -5.05
C SER A 478 -3.39 -25.47 -6.58
N LYS A 479 -4.21 -24.70 -7.31
CA LYS A 479 -4.04 -24.31 -8.73
C LYS A 479 -4.86 -23.04 -9.03
N THR A 480 -4.27 -22.02 -9.66
CA THR A 480 -4.97 -20.82 -10.17
C THR A 480 -5.29 -20.96 -11.66
N SER A 481 -6.47 -20.49 -12.06
CA SER A 481 -6.91 -20.39 -13.47
C SER A 481 -6.63 -18.97 -13.96
N THR A 482 -5.98 -18.81 -15.10
CA THR A 482 -5.50 -17.52 -15.66
C THR A 482 -6.48 -16.84 -16.62
N LYS A 483 -7.73 -17.30 -16.73
CA LYS A 483 -8.71 -16.69 -17.64
C LYS A 483 -9.29 -15.40 -17.03
N HIS A 484 -9.04 -14.27 -17.69
CA HIS A 484 -9.55 -12.95 -17.33
C HIS A 484 -10.91 -12.75 -18.04
N ASN A 485 -11.99 -12.56 -17.29
CA ASN A 485 -13.30 -12.21 -17.87
C ASN A 485 -13.38 -10.69 -18.00
N ILE A 486 -13.13 -10.21 -19.21
CA ILE A 486 -12.97 -8.79 -19.52
C ILE A 486 -14.28 -8.25 -20.15
N SER A 487 -14.75 -7.09 -19.71
CA SER A 487 -15.90 -6.38 -20.29
C SER A 487 -15.42 -5.31 -21.28
N PRO A 488 -15.42 -5.54 -22.61
CA PRO A 488 -14.58 -4.77 -23.54
C PRO A 488 -14.81 -3.25 -23.56
N ARG A 489 -16.01 -2.80 -23.16
CA ARG A 489 -16.38 -1.38 -23.11
C ARG A 489 -15.75 -0.60 -21.96
N TRP A 490 -15.45 -1.28 -20.84
CA TRP A 490 -15.04 -0.67 -19.58
C TRP A 490 -13.60 -0.99 -19.21
N THR A 491 -12.95 -1.83 -20.00
CA THR A 491 -11.64 -2.38 -19.69
C THR A 491 -10.53 -1.50 -20.25
N ALA A 492 -9.53 -1.24 -19.40
CA ALA A 492 -8.30 -0.60 -19.77
C ALA A 492 -7.54 -1.37 -20.89
N PRO A 493 -6.95 -0.69 -21.89
CA PRO A 493 -6.30 -1.31 -23.04
C PRO A 493 -5.22 -2.36 -22.69
N GLU A 494 -4.52 -2.18 -21.57
CA GLU A 494 -3.47 -3.06 -21.08
C GLU A 494 -3.97 -4.45 -20.69
N LEU A 495 -5.21 -4.58 -20.20
CA LEU A 495 -5.78 -5.88 -19.82
C LEU A 495 -6.05 -6.77 -21.06
N PHE A 496 -6.26 -6.17 -22.24
CA PHE A 496 -6.36 -6.93 -23.49
C PHE A 496 -5.02 -7.50 -23.96
N ARG A 497 -3.90 -6.99 -23.43
CA ARG A 497 -2.54 -7.49 -23.74
C ARG A 497 -2.09 -8.60 -22.78
N GLY A 498 -2.98 -9.05 -21.88
CA GLY A 498 -2.69 -10.10 -20.91
C GLY A 498 -2.03 -9.60 -19.61
N SER A 499 -2.08 -8.29 -19.35
CA SER A 499 -1.67 -7.70 -18.07
C SER A 499 -2.60 -8.18 -16.93
N LYS A 500 -2.05 -8.23 -15.71
CA LYS A 500 -2.85 -8.49 -14.50
C LYS A 500 -3.75 -7.28 -14.19
N TYR A 501 -4.85 -7.50 -13.48
CA TYR A 501 -5.66 -6.41 -12.89
C TYR A 501 -4.76 -5.48 -12.05
N SER A 502 -4.91 -4.17 -12.25
CA SER A 502 -4.11 -3.14 -11.60
C SER A 502 -4.99 -1.97 -11.16
N MET A 503 -4.46 -1.15 -10.23
CA MET A 503 -5.18 0.03 -9.73
C MET A 503 -5.41 1.05 -10.85
N GLU A 504 -4.45 1.17 -11.76
CA GLU A 504 -4.56 2.03 -12.95
C GLU A 504 -5.71 1.59 -13.86
N ALA A 505 -5.93 0.27 -14.00
CA ALA A 505 -7.03 -0.26 -14.78
C ALA A 505 -8.40 0.04 -14.13
N ASP A 506 -8.48 0.04 -12.80
CA ASP A 506 -9.67 0.48 -12.07
C ASP A 506 -9.92 1.99 -12.24
N VAL A 507 -8.87 2.82 -12.17
CA VAL A 507 -8.96 4.28 -12.40
C VAL A 507 -9.39 4.59 -13.83
N TYR A 508 -8.89 3.85 -14.82
CA TYR A 508 -9.37 3.95 -16.20
C TYR A 508 -10.87 3.61 -16.29
N ALA A 509 -11.29 2.52 -15.66
CA ALA A 509 -12.67 2.10 -15.64
C ALA A 509 -13.58 3.14 -14.95
N LEU A 510 -13.10 3.77 -13.87
CA LEU A 510 -13.79 4.87 -13.19
C LEU A 510 -14.06 6.04 -14.14
N GLY A 511 -13.11 6.41 -14.99
CA GLY A 511 -13.29 7.47 -15.99
C GLY A 511 -14.32 7.13 -17.08
N MET A 512 -14.75 5.87 -17.16
CA MET A 512 -15.77 5.41 -18.07
C MET A 512 -17.15 5.31 -17.39
N VAL A 513 -17.20 4.91 -16.11
CA VAL A 513 -18.43 4.86 -15.29
C VAL A 513 -19.10 6.23 -15.20
#